data_AF-A0A7V8VWQ6-F1
#
_entry.id   AF-A0A7V8VWQ6-F1
#
_cell.length_a   1.000
_cell.length_b   1.000
_cell.length_c   1.000
_cell.angle_alpha   90.00
_cell.angle_beta   90.00
_cell.angle_gamma   90.00
#
_symmetry.space_group_name_H-M   'P 1'
#
loop_
_entity.id
_entity.type
_entity.pdbx_description
1 polymer ?
#
loop_
_entity_poly.entity_id
_entity_poly.type
_entity_poly.pdbx_seq_one_letter_code
_entity_poly.pdbx_strand_id
1 'polypeptide(L)'
;MGDDDGAVVNDPASDSSDSDPLALAATEIDSTIPLGEPGEAVESLRELVVYLIENLVEDPEQVSVIADQRGSVVQVQVRLPEAELGRVIGRGGRIAKAIRTALMIAGSRHHLRVSLDIES
;
A
#
# COMPACT_ATOMS: atom_id res chain seq x y z
N MET A 1 9.48 59.80 -50.80
CA MET A 1 8.37 59.40 -51.69
C MET A 1 8.22 57.90 -51.53
N GLY A 2 7.16 57.49 -50.84
CA GLY A 2 7.02 56.17 -50.25
C GLY A 2 6.38 56.32 -48.88
N ASP A 3 5.20 56.93 -48.89
CA ASP A 3 4.24 56.97 -47.79
C ASP A 3 3.74 55.53 -47.57
N ASP A 4 3.87 55.02 -46.34
CA ASP A 4 3.15 53.84 -45.87
C ASP A 4 2.93 53.97 -44.37
N ASP A 5 1.81 54.64 -44.09
CA ASP A 5 1.13 54.75 -42.82
C ASP A 5 0.11 53.59 -42.79
N GLY A 6 0.39 52.55 -42.00
CA GLY A 6 -0.35 51.29 -42.01
C GLY A 6 -0.71 50.83 -40.61
N ALA A 7 -1.83 51.36 -40.11
CA ALA A 7 -2.31 51.22 -38.74
C ALA A 7 -2.80 49.79 -38.36
N VAL A 8 -2.68 49.50 -37.05
CA VAL A 8 -3.45 48.57 -36.18
C VAL A 8 -3.94 47.22 -36.73
N VAL A 9 -3.47 46.15 -36.09
CA VAL A 9 -4.36 45.17 -35.42
C VAL A 9 -3.74 44.77 -34.08
N ASN A 10 -4.23 45.36 -32.99
CA ASN A 10 -4.24 44.67 -31.71
C ASN A 10 -5.44 43.72 -31.80
N ASP A 11 -5.20 42.42 -31.72
CA ASP A 11 -6.23 41.45 -31.40
C ASP A 11 -6.21 41.22 -29.88
N PRO A 12 -7.05 41.92 -29.10
CA PRO A 12 -7.32 41.53 -27.74
C PRO A 12 -8.35 40.40 -27.73
N ALA A 13 -8.08 39.42 -26.86
CA ALA A 13 -8.94 38.30 -26.51
C ALA A 13 -9.03 37.19 -27.55
N SER A 14 -8.36 36.08 -27.26
CA SER A 14 -9.02 34.91 -26.69
C SER A 14 -8.01 33.76 -26.70
N ASP A 15 -7.22 33.65 -25.63
CA ASP A 15 -6.78 32.32 -25.25
C ASP A 15 -7.49 31.97 -23.96
N SER A 16 -8.51 31.16 -24.16
CA SER A 16 -9.35 30.54 -23.17
C SER A 16 -8.49 29.96 -22.06
N SER A 17 -8.83 30.36 -20.83
CA SER A 17 -8.60 29.55 -19.64
C SER A 17 -9.25 28.18 -19.83
N ASP A 18 -8.55 27.28 -20.49
CA ASP A 18 -8.82 25.85 -20.47
C ASP A 18 -8.20 25.32 -19.18
N SER A 19 -8.79 25.73 -18.07
CA SER A 19 -8.56 25.13 -16.76
C SER A 19 -9.21 23.76 -16.82
N ASP A 20 -8.54 22.81 -17.47
CA ASP A 20 -8.99 21.43 -17.61
C ASP A 20 -9.19 20.85 -16.20
N PRO A 21 -10.44 20.64 -15.74
CA PRO A 21 -10.70 20.18 -14.38
C PRO A 21 -10.57 18.65 -14.28
N LEU A 22 -10.09 17.97 -15.33
CA LEU A 22 -9.89 16.53 -15.38
C LEU A 22 -8.50 16.08 -14.96
N ALA A 23 -7.78 16.90 -14.18
CA ALA A 23 -6.79 16.40 -13.23
C ALA A 23 -7.47 15.60 -12.10
N LEU A 24 -8.28 14.60 -12.48
CA LEU A 24 -8.42 13.39 -11.71
C LEU A 24 -6.99 12.93 -11.48
N ALA A 25 -6.57 13.00 -10.23
CA ALA A 25 -5.47 12.21 -9.73
C ALA A 25 -5.74 10.76 -10.15
N ALA A 26 -5.19 10.38 -11.29
CA ALA A 26 -4.73 9.02 -11.47
C ALA A 26 -3.73 8.86 -10.33
N THR A 27 -4.21 8.32 -9.21
CA THR A 27 -3.33 7.71 -8.22
C THR A 27 -2.46 6.77 -9.04
N GLU A 28 -1.25 7.25 -9.31
CA GLU A 28 -0.18 6.45 -9.85
C GLU A 28 -0.12 5.24 -8.94
N ILE A 29 -0.59 4.10 -9.43
CA ILE A 29 -0.21 2.83 -8.86
C ILE A 29 1.25 2.73 -9.27
N ASP A 30 2.13 3.33 -8.46
CA ASP A 30 3.57 3.33 -8.65
C ASP A 30 3.97 1.87 -8.88
N SER A 31 4.31 1.61 -10.13
CA SER A 31 4.63 0.27 -10.63
C SER A 31 6.07 -0.09 -10.31
N THR A 32 6.74 0.73 -9.51
CA THR A 32 8.01 0.39 -8.89
C THR A 32 7.71 -0.45 -7.66
N ILE A 33 7.54 -1.76 -7.85
CA ILE A 33 8.00 -2.67 -6.79
C ILE A 33 9.50 -2.74 -6.98
N PRO A 34 10.30 -1.99 -6.21
CA PRO A 34 11.75 -2.12 -6.28
C PRO A 34 12.10 -3.58 -6.03
N LEU A 35 13.04 -4.12 -6.82
CA LEU A 35 13.75 -5.32 -6.41
C LEU A 35 14.58 -4.93 -5.18
N GLY A 36 13.92 -4.96 -4.03
CA GLY A 36 14.49 -4.53 -2.78
C GLY A 36 15.61 -5.42 -2.31
N GLU A 37 16.54 -4.82 -1.56
CA GLU A 37 17.61 -5.51 -0.87
C GLU A 37 17.02 -6.66 0.00
N PRO A 38 17.78 -7.75 0.26
CA PRO A 38 17.32 -8.83 1.12
C PRO A 38 16.98 -8.28 2.52
N GLY A 39 15.69 -8.00 2.74
CA GLY A 39 15.15 -7.30 3.90
C GLY A 39 13.89 -6.49 3.58
N GLU A 40 13.82 -5.85 2.41
CA GLU A 40 12.71 -4.95 2.05
C GLU A 40 11.37 -5.70 1.87
N ALA A 41 11.40 -6.87 1.21
CA ALA A 41 10.20 -7.69 1.03
C ALA A 41 9.66 -8.22 2.37
N VAL A 42 10.53 -8.45 3.35
CA VAL A 42 10.13 -8.91 4.69
C VAL A 42 9.43 -7.78 5.43
N GLU A 43 9.97 -6.57 5.35
CA GLU A 43 9.39 -5.39 5.96
C GLU A 43 8.03 -5.06 5.34
N SER A 44 7.91 -5.11 4.01
CA SER A 44 6.62 -4.89 3.32
C SER A 44 5.54 -5.90 3.76
N LEU A 45 5.91 -7.17 3.94
CA LEU A 45 4.99 -8.19 4.47
C LEU A 45 4.58 -7.90 5.92
N ARG A 46 5.52 -7.43 6.75
CA ARG A 46 5.25 -7.01 8.12
C ARG A 46 4.28 -5.83 8.16
N GLU A 47 4.55 -4.78 7.40
CA GLU A 47 3.68 -3.59 7.30
C GLU A 47 2.26 -3.95 6.86
N LEU A 48 2.12 -4.86 5.89
CA LEU A 48 0.81 -5.36 5.48
C LEU A 48 0.06 -6.00 6.65
N VAL A 49 0.72 -6.82 7.47
CA VAL A 49 0.09 -7.44 8.64
C VAL A 49 -0.27 -6.40 9.68
N VAL A 50 0.64 -5.48 9.98
CA VAL A 50 0.41 -4.38 10.93
C VAL A 50 -0.83 -3.60 10.50
N TYR A 51 -0.86 -3.11 9.26
CA TYR A 51 -1.99 -2.37 8.71
C TYR A 51 -3.31 -3.13 8.81
N LEU A 52 -3.32 -4.43 8.48
CA LEU A 52 -4.54 -5.24 8.56
C LEU A 52 -5.01 -5.42 10.00
N ILE A 53 -4.10 -5.62 10.96
CA ILE A 53 -4.44 -5.91 12.35
C ILE A 53 -4.84 -4.65 13.11
N GLU A 54 -4.16 -3.54 12.90
CA GLU A 54 -4.49 -2.24 13.52
C GLU A 54 -5.94 -1.82 13.24
N ASN A 55 -6.46 -2.17 12.06
CA ASN A 55 -7.86 -1.91 11.70
C ASN A 55 -8.87 -2.91 12.30
N LEU A 56 -8.40 -4.01 12.88
CA LEU A 56 -9.24 -5.06 13.47
C LEU A 56 -9.35 -4.97 14.98
N VAL A 57 -8.36 -4.39 15.65
CA VAL A 57 -8.26 -4.34 17.13
C VAL A 57 -8.76 -3.02 17.70
N GLU A 58 -8.96 -2.94 19.02
CA GLU A 58 -9.28 -1.69 19.72
C GLU A 58 -8.02 -0.99 20.20
N ASP A 59 -7.05 -1.76 20.72
CA ASP A 59 -5.78 -1.25 21.24
C ASP A 59 -4.59 -1.71 20.37
N PRO A 60 -4.26 -0.99 19.27
CA PRO A 60 -3.13 -1.35 18.40
C PRO A 60 -1.77 -1.27 19.09
N GLU A 61 -1.65 -0.47 20.16
CA GLU A 61 -0.40 -0.32 20.94
C GLU A 61 0.05 -1.62 21.61
N GLN A 62 -0.86 -2.57 21.84
CA GLN A 62 -0.57 -3.86 22.45
C GLN A 62 -0.27 -4.96 21.43
N VAL A 63 -0.27 -4.63 20.14
CA VAL A 63 0.02 -5.57 19.05
C VAL A 63 1.50 -5.51 18.70
N SER A 64 2.15 -6.68 18.68
CA SER A 64 3.54 -6.82 18.23
C SER A 64 3.61 -7.74 17.04
N VAL A 65 4.17 -7.25 15.94
CA VAL A 65 4.38 -8.03 14.70
C VAL A 65 5.87 -8.16 14.42
N ILE A 66 6.33 -9.41 14.34
CA ILE A 66 7.72 -9.78 14.04
C ILE A 66 7.72 -10.56 12.73
N ALA A 67 8.60 -10.20 11.81
CA ALA A 67 8.78 -10.92 10.56
C ALA A 67 10.25 -11.33 10.42
N ASP A 68 10.47 -12.64 10.33
CA ASP A 68 11.80 -13.23 10.20
C ASP A 68 11.91 -13.99 8.89
N GLN A 69 12.99 -13.77 8.15
CA GLN A 69 13.29 -14.52 6.94
C GLN A 69 14.38 -15.56 7.19
N ARG A 70 14.11 -16.79 6.74
CA ARG A 70 15.07 -17.89 6.68
C ARG A 70 15.09 -18.45 5.26
N GLY A 71 16.06 -18.00 4.46
CA GLY A 71 16.15 -18.36 3.05
C GLY A 71 14.93 -17.84 2.29
N SER A 72 14.17 -18.74 1.65
CA SER A 72 12.94 -18.39 0.94
C SER A 72 11.68 -18.44 1.81
N VAL A 73 11.81 -18.73 3.11
CA VAL A 73 10.67 -18.80 4.03
C VAL A 73 10.64 -17.53 4.89
N VAL A 74 9.49 -16.89 4.96
CA VAL A 74 9.22 -15.76 5.87
C VAL A 74 8.21 -16.22 6.91
N GLN A 75 8.56 -16.09 8.17
CA GLN A 75 7.68 -16.35 9.29
C GLN A 75 7.25 -15.03 9.90
N VAL A 76 5.95 -14.76 9.85
CA VAL A 76 5.33 -13.59 10.47
C VAL A 76 4.63 -14.05 11.73
N GLN A 77 5.06 -13.52 12.87
CA GLN A 77 4.48 -13.77 14.19
C GLN A 77 3.74 -12.52 14.65
N VAL A 78 2.52 -12.73 15.12
CA VAL A 78 1.66 -11.69 15.65
C VAL A 78 1.35 -12.05 17.09
N ARG A 79 1.72 -11.14 18.00
CA ARG A 79 1.34 -11.21 19.42
C ARG A 79 0.31 -10.14 19.70
N LEU A 80 -0.78 -10.53 20.35
CA LEU A 80 -1.86 -9.63 20.73
C LEU A 80 -2.59 -10.17 21.96
N PRO A 81 -3.25 -9.32 22.75
CA PRO A 81 -4.01 -9.77 23.91
C PRO A 81 -5.12 -10.77 23.55
N GLU A 82 -5.46 -11.68 24.46
CA GLU A 82 -6.56 -12.64 24.27
C GLU A 82 -7.90 -11.96 23.89
N ALA A 83 -8.14 -10.75 24.42
CA ALA A 83 -9.32 -9.95 24.13
C ALA A 83 -9.46 -9.61 22.63
N GLU A 84 -8.33 -9.43 21.93
CA GLU A 84 -8.28 -9.07 20.51
C GLU A 84 -8.22 -10.30 19.59
N LEU A 85 -7.79 -11.43 20.14
CA LEU A 85 -7.57 -12.67 19.39
C LEU A 85 -8.86 -13.16 18.73
N GLY A 86 -10.00 -13.02 19.41
CA GLY A 86 -11.31 -13.33 18.85
C GLY A 86 -11.66 -12.50 17.60
N ARG A 87 -11.23 -11.23 17.56
CA ARG A 87 -11.49 -10.31 16.44
C ARG A 87 -10.57 -10.60 15.25
N VAL A 88 -9.29 -10.88 15.51
CA VAL A 88 -8.30 -11.16 14.46
C VAL A 88 -8.43 -12.56 13.86
N ILE A 89 -8.72 -13.58 14.68
CA ILE A 89 -9.02 -14.93 14.15
C ILE A 89 -10.36 -14.92 13.43
N GLY A 90 -11.36 -14.26 14.01
CA GLY A 90 -12.73 -14.23 13.53
C GLY A 90 -13.45 -15.57 13.66
N ARG A 91 -14.78 -15.57 13.46
CA ARG A 91 -15.60 -16.79 13.55
C ARG A 91 -15.13 -17.86 12.57
N GLY A 92 -14.72 -19.02 13.10
CA GLY A 92 -14.21 -20.14 12.32
C GLY A 92 -12.86 -19.88 11.65
N GLY A 93 -12.08 -18.91 12.14
CA GLY A 93 -10.76 -18.59 11.57
C GLY A 93 -10.81 -17.88 10.21
N ARG A 94 -11.96 -17.32 9.83
CA ARG A 94 -12.17 -16.74 8.49
C ARG A 94 -11.26 -15.54 8.23
N ILE A 95 -11.08 -14.67 9.24
CA ILE A 95 -10.24 -13.47 9.11
C ILE A 95 -8.77 -13.88 9.03
N ALA A 96 -8.30 -14.71 9.97
CA ALA A 96 -6.94 -15.26 9.91
C ALA A 96 -6.62 -15.98 8.59
N LYS A 97 -7.58 -16.72 8.03
CA LYS A 97 -7.42 -17.38 6.71
C LYS A 97 -7.31 -16.37 5.57
N ALA A 98 -8.07 -15.29 5.60
CA ALA A 98 -7.98 -14.22 4.61
C ALA A 98 -6.61 -13.53 4.68
N ILE A 99 -6.15 -13.16 5.88
CA ILE A 99 -4.83 -12.53 6.07
C ILE A 99 -3.71 -13.46 5.57
N ARG A 100 -3.74 -14.75 5.93
CA ARG A 100 -2.80 -15.76 5.40
C ARG A 100 -2.77 -15.80 3.88
N THR A 101 -3.94 -15.74 3.25
CA THR A 101 -4.06 -15.78 1.78
C THR A 101 -3.46 -14.52 1.14
N ALA A 102 -3.75 -13.35 1.71
CA ALA A 102 -3.15 -12.08 1.25
C ALA A 102 -1.62 -12.11 1.35
N LEU A 103 -1.08 -12.57 2.47
CA LEU A 103 0.37 -12.70 2.68
C LEU A 103 1.02 -13.69 1.73
N MET A 104 0.38 -14.84 1.49
CA MET A 104 0.88 -15.82 0.51
C MET A 104 0.96 -15.21 -0.88
N ILE A 105 -0.06 -14.46 -1.31
CA ILE A 105 -0.07 -13.78 -2.62
C ILE A 105 1.02 -12.71 -2.69
N ALA A 106 1.11 -11.86 -1.66
CA ALA A 106 2.13 -10.81 -1.58
C ALA A 106 3.55 -11.40 -1.63
N GLY A 107 3.85 -12.40 -0.80
CA GLY A 107 5.16 -13.03 -0.76
C GLY A 107 5.50 -13.82 -2.02
N SER A 108 4.50 -14.39 -2.70
CA SER A 108 4.72 -15.12 -3.96
C SER A 108 5.32 -14.22 -5.05
N ARG A 109 5.02 -12.92 -5.06
CA ARG A 109 5.62 -11.94 -5.99
C ARG A 109 7.13 -11.79 -5.78
N HIS A 110 7.61 -12.10 -4.58
CA HIS A 110 9.02 -12.07 -4.19
C HIS A 110 9.65 -13.47 -4.12
N HIS A 111 8.96 -14.51 -4.60
CA HIS A 111 9.38 -15.92 -4.48
C HIS A 111 9.58 -16.39 -3.03
N LEU A 112 8.86 -15.77 -2.09
CA LEU A 112 8.90 -16.07 -0.67
C LEU A 112 7.68 -16.89 -0.25
N ARG A 113 7.94 -17.92 0.57
CA ARG A 113 6.90 -18.70 1.26
C ARG A 113 6.62 -18.07 2.60
N VAL A 114 5.44 -17.49 2.74
CA VAL A 114 5.05 -16.77 3.95
C VAL A 114 4.17 -17.65 4.83
N SER A 115 4.46 -17.69 6.13
CA SER A 115 3.62 -18.32 7.15
C SER A 115 3.22 -17.28 8.20
N LEU A 116 1.95 -17.28 8.60
CA LEU A 116 1.42 -16.41 9.64
C LEU A 116 1.03 -17.21 10.88
N ASP A 117 1.65 -16.85 12.00
CA ASP A 117 1.36 -17.35 13.33
C ASP A 117 0.75 -16.22 14.17
N ILE A 118 -0.35 -16.53 14.86
CA ILE A 118 -1.08 -15.57 15.70
C ILE A 118 -1.15 -16.21 17.08
N GLU A 119 -0.54 -15.57 18.07
CA GLU A 119 -0.43 -16.04 19.45
C GLU A 119 -0.95 -14.97 20.44
N SER A 120 -1.39 -15.44 21.61
CA SER A 120 -1.86 -14.64 22.75
C SER A 120 -0.72 -14.27 23.70
#